data_AF-A0A1B8RXI0-F1
#
_entry.id   AF-A0A1B8RXI0-F1
#
_cell.length_a   1.000
_cell.length_b   1.000
_cell.length_c   1.000
_cell.angle_alpha   90.00
_cell.angle_beta   90.00
_cell.angle_gamma   90.00
#
_symmetry.space_group_name_H-M   'P 1'
#
loop_
_entity.id
_entity.type
_entity.pdbx_description
1 polymer ?
#
loop_
_entity_poly.entity_id
_entity_poly.type
_entity_poly.pdbx_seq_one_letter_code
_entity_poly.pdbx_strand_id
1 'polypeptide(L)' 'MSIDKDLLDRLMEGRSPGDLFGKEGILSELTKALAERALSTELDEHLSEERAQEPPEGQNQPA' A
#
# COMPACT_ATOMS: atom_id res chain seq x y z
N MET A 1 -5.75 10.37 14.18
CA MET A 1 -4.43 9.97 13.63
C MET A 1 -3.50 11.16 13.75
N SER A 2 -2.28 10.98 14.24
CA SER A 2 -1.24 12.01 14.24
C SER A 2 -0.05 11.50 13.45
N ILE A 3 0.49 12.33 12.57
CA ILE A 3 1.76 12.04 11.91
C ILE A 3 2.90 12.23 12.92
N ASP A 4 3.92 11.37 12.83
CA ASP A 4 5.16 11.53 13.57
C ASP A 4 5.86 12.83 13.12
N LYS A 5 6.28 13.66 14.08
CA LYS A 5 6.89 14.96 13.81
C LYS A 5 8.30 14.82 13.22
N ASP A 6 9.08 13.86 13.68
CA ASP A 6 10.43 13.61 13.16
C ASP A 6 10.37 13.07 11.73
N LEU A 7 9.31 12.33 11.40
CA LEU A 7 9.02 11.97 10.01
C LEU A 7 8.64 13.20 9.17
N LEU A 8 7.77 14.07 9.69
CA LEU A 8 7.35 15.27 8.98
C LEU A 8 8.54 16.21 8.71
N ASP A 9 9.41 16.42 9.70
CA ASP A 9 10.59 17.26 9.56
C ASP A 9 11.54 16.69 8.50
N ARG A 10 11.78 15.37 8.47
CA ARG A 10 12.58 14.72 7.42
C ARG A 10 11.96 14.83 6.03
N LEU A 11 10.64 14.78 5.92
CA LEU A 11 9.95 14.97 4.63
C LEU A 11 10.11 16.41 4.13
N MET A 12 10.23 17.38 5.04
CA MET A 12 10.37 18.81 4.73
C MET A 12 11.81 19.28 4.57
N GLU A 13 12.79 18.56 5.13
CA GLU A 13 14.18 18.97 5.19
C GLU A 13 14.76 19.27 3.79
N GLY A 14 15.29 20.47 3.63
CA GLY A 14 15.96 20.92 2.39
C GLY A 14 15.03 21.14 1.18
N ARG A 15 13.71 21.05 1.34
CA ARG A 15 12.74 21.16 0.24
C ARG A 15 12.10 22.53 0.15
N SER A 16 11.94 23.02 -1.07
CA SER A 16 11.16 24.23 -1.35
C SER A 16 9.65 23.93 -1.33
N PRO A 17 8.78 24.96 -1.27
CA PRO A 17 7.34 24.77 -1.43
C PRO A 17 6.96 24.05 -2.74
N GLY A 18 7.74 24.24 -3.81
CA GLY A 18 7.55 23.53 -5.09
C GLY A 18 7.86 22.04 -4.99
N ASP A 19 8.89 21.65 -4.24
CA ASP A 19 9.25 20.24 -4.02
C ASP A 19 8.27 19.53 -3.09
N LEU A 20 7.52 20.28 -2.28
CA LEU A 20 6.51 19.75 -1.36
C LEU A 20 5.13 19.63 -2.03
N PHE A 21 4.66 20.73 -2.63
CA PHE A 21 3.29 20.90 -3.11
C PHE A 21 3.17 21.00 -4.62
N GLY A 22 4.28 20.97 -5.35
CA GLY A 22 4.26 20.92 -6.81
C GLY A 22 3.60 19.64 -7.33
N LYS A 23 3.26 19.65 -8.63
CA LYS A 23 2.62 18.50 -9.28
C LYS A 23 3.45 17.21 -9.17
N GLU A 24 4.76 17.35 -9.24
CA GLU A 24 5.75 16.30 -9.06
C GLU A 24 6.41 16.38 -7.67
N GLY A 25 5.75 17.04 -6.71
CA GLY A 25 6.24 17.20 -5.34
C GLY A 25 5.94 15.98 -4.47
N ILE A 26 6.57 15.93 -3.30
CA ILE A 26 6.52 14.78 -2.40
C ILE A 26 5.10 14.41 -1.96
N LEU A 27 4.19 15.37 -1.86
CA LEU A 27 2.80 15.08 -1.49
C LEU A 27 2.08 14.25 -2.58
N SER A 28 2.36 14.55 -3.85
CA SER A 28 1.82 13.80 -4.99
C SER A 28 2.35 12.36 -4.98
N GLU A 29 3.67 12.21 -4.81
CA GLU A 29 4.32 10.90 -4.70
C GLU A 29 3.81 10.08 -3.51
N LEU A 30 3.66 10.71 -2.34
CA LEU A 30 3.18 10.05 -1.13
C LEU A 30 1.72 9.58 -1.29
N THR A 31 0.88 10.40 -1.90
CA THR A 31 -0.52 10.04 -2.17
C THR A 31 -0.60 8.85 -3.12
N LYS A 32 0.22 8.85 -4.18
CA LYS A 32 0.33 7.73 -5.11
C LYS A 32 0.80 6.46 -4.41
N ALA A 33 1.89 6.52 -3.66
CA ALA A 33 2.44 5.36 -2.95
C ALA A 33 1.45 4.80 -1.92
N LEU A 34 0.69 5.66 -1.24
CA LEU A 34 -0.35 5.24 -0.31
C LEU A 34 -1.49 4.52 -1.03
N ALA A 35 -1.97 5.05 -2.15
CA ALA A 35 -3.02 4.42 -2.96
C ALA A 35 -2.56 3.06 -3.52
N GLU A 36 -1.34 2.99 -4.05
CA GLU A 36 -0.74 1.76 -4.57
C GLU A 36 -0.61 0.70 -3.46
N ARG A 37 -0.19 1.09 -2.26
CA ARG A 37 -0.08 0.14 -1.14
C ARG A 37 -1.43 -0.31 -0.62
N ALA A 38 -2.41 0.58 -0.54
CA ALA A 38 -3.78 0.19 -0.17
C ALA A 38 -4.34 -0.82 -1.17
N LEU A 39 -4.25 -0.53 -2.47
CA LEU A 39 -4.72 -1.42 -3.53
C LEU A 39 -3.95 -2.75 -3.58
N SER A 40 -2.64 -2.73 -3.33
CA SER A 40 -1.83 -3.96 -3.27
C SER A 40 -2.23 -4.82 -2.06
N THR A 41 -2.52 -4.19 -0.92
CA THR A 41 -2.99 -4.90 0.28
C THR A 41 -4.34 -5.54 0.04
N GLU A 42 -5.27 -4.84 -0.63
CA GLU A 42 -6.56 -5.41 -1.04
C GLU A 42 -6.38 -6.60 -1.98
N LEU A 43 -5.46 -6.54 -2.96
CA LEU A 43 -5.18 -7.67 -3.85
C LEU A 43 -4.56 -8.87 -3.09
N ASP A 44 -3.63 -8.62 -2.18
CA ASP A 44 -3.00 -9.68 -1.36
C ASP A 44 -4.02 -10.33 -0.41
N GLU A 45 -4.91 -9.53 0.19
CA GLU A 45 -6.02 -10.00 1.03
C GLU A 45 -7.03 -10.80 0.19
N HIS A 46 -7.46 -10.29 -0.96
CA HIS A 46 -8.39 -10.99 -1.86
C HIS A 46 -7.81 -12.31 -2.40
N LEU A 47 -6.54 -12.35 -2.82
CA LEU A 47 -5.89 -13.59 -3.28
C LEU A 47 -5.71 -14.62 -2.15
N SER A 48 -5.55 -14.16 -0.91
CA SER A 48 -5.50 -15.02 0.27
C SER A 48 -6.88 -15.58 0.61
N GLU A 49 -7.93 -14.78 0.47
CA GLU A 49 -9.32 -15.21 0.64
C GLU A 49 -9.76 -16.20 -0.44
N GLU A 50 -9.44 -15.95 -1.72
CA GLU A 50 -9.73 -16.89 -2.82
C GLU A 50 -9.03 -18.24 -2.60
N ARG A 51 -7.77 -18.23 -2.17
CA ARG A 51 -7.00 -19.45 -1.88
C ARG A 51 -7.50 -20.19 -0.63
N ALA A 52 -8.11 -19.48 0.32
CA ALA A 52 -8.75 -20.08 1.48
C ALA A 52 -10.17 -20.62 1.19
N GLN A 53 -10.79 -20.18 0.09
CA GLN A 53 -12.11 -20.62 -0.35
C GLN A 53 -12.07 -21.73 -1.42
N GLU A 54 -10.90 -22.07 -1.98
CA GLU A 54 -10.75 -23.32 -2.72
C GLU A 54 -11.07 -24.51 -1.80
N PRO A 55 -12.11 -25.31 -2.10
CA PRO A 55 -12.33 -26.54 -1.38
C PRO A 55 -11.17 -27.49 -1.70
N PRO A 56 -10.74 -28.36 -0.76
CA PRO A 56 -9.66 -29.29 -1.03
C PRO A 56 -10.05 -30.21 -2.20
N GLU A 57 -9.48 -29.96 -3.38
CA GLU A 57 -9.64 -30.84 -4.52
C GLU A 57 -9.00 -32.20 -4.21
N GLY A 58 -9.81 -33.26 -4.34
CA GLY A 58 -9.31 -34.57 -4.75
C GLY A 58 -8.82 -35.52 -3.65
N GLN A 59 -9.67 -35.87 -2.68
CA GLN A 59 -9.57 -37.21 -2.08
C GLN A 59 -10.19 -38.25 -3.03
N ASN A 60 -9.53 -38.53 -4.15
CA ASN A 60 -9.79 -39.76 -4.92
C ASN A 60 -9.01 -40.90 -4.26
N GLN A 61 -9.63 -41.56 -3.28
CA GLN A 61 -9.15 -42.88 -2.82
C GLN A 61 -9.79 -43.95 -3.72
N PRO A 62 -9.00 -44.72 -4.49
CA PRO A 62 -9.52 -45.89 -5.16
C PRO A 62 -9.85 -46.99 -4.13
N ALA A 63 -10.91 -47.74 -4.44
CA ALA A 63 -11.52 -48.80 -3.62
C ALA A 63 -10.61 -50.01 -3.35
#